data_AF-A0A8T1SCN7-F1
#
_entry.id   AF-A0A8T1SCN7-F1
#
_cell.length_a   1.000
_cell.length_b   1.000
_cell.length_c   1.000
_cell.angle_alpha   90.00
_cell.angle_beta   90.00
_cell.angle_gamma   90.00
#
_symmetry.space_group_name_H-M   'P 1'
#
loop_
_entity.id
_entity.type
_entity.pdbx_description
1 polymer ?
#
loop_
_entity_poly.entity_id
_entity_poly.type
_entity_poly.pdbx_seq_one_letter_code
_entity_poly.pdbx_strand_id
1 'polypeptide(L)'
;MNKILALGLPALLCLATAELLRCNGCFKLLQDGSCKVGQYTCTAAPGESCFTRRITSESQILRVERGCTAVCDDLVLNHYDYKETTQCCKDRPFCNVHNPWPQPPTED
;
A
#
# COMPACT_ATOMS: atom_id res chain seq x y z
N MET A 1 -52.25 -7.18 -31.23
CA MET A 1 -51.78 -6.27 -30.16
C MET A 1 -50.48 -6.83 -29.60
N ASN A 2 -49.33 -6.38 -30.11
CA ASN A 2 -48.02 -6.85 -29.63
C ASN A 2 -47.54 -5.93 -28.51
N LYS A 3 -47.61 -6.42 -27.27
CA LYS A 3 -46.98 -5.78 -26.11
C LYS A 3 -45.63 -6.45 -25.88
N ILE A 4 -44.63 -6.08 -26.67
CA ILE A 4 -43.25 -6.42 -26.35
C ILE A 4 -42.84 -5.45 -25.23
N LEU A 5 -42.86 -5.95 -23.99
CA LEU A 5 -42.40 -5.20 -22.82
C LEU A 5 -40.93 -4.85 -23.00
N ALA A 6 -40.65 -3.56 -23.12
CA ALA A 6 -39.33 -2.97 -22.98
C ALA A 6 -38.83 -3.15 -21.53
N LEU A 7 -38.31 -4.34 -21.19
CA LEU A 7 -37.69 -4.65 -19.89
C LEU A 7 -36.17 -4.84 -20.01
N GLY A 8 -35.51 -4.04 -20.86
CA GLY A 8 -34.10 -4.23 -21.18
C GLY A 8 -33.11 -3.24 -20.57
N LEU A 9 -33.55 -2.16 -19.91
CA LEU A 9 -32.66 -1.01 -19.63
C LEU A 9 -32.37 -0.59 -18.17
N PRO A 10 -32.92 -1.17 -17.07
CA PRO A 10 -32.47 -0.78 -15.73
C PRO A 10 -31.26 -1.58 -15.22
N ALA A 11 -30.85 -2.68 -15.87
CA ALA A 11 -29.80 -3.56 -15.36
C ALA A 11 -28.35 -3.06 -15.60
N LEU A 12 -28.16 -1.97 -16.36
CA LEU A 12 -26.85 -1.49 -16.80
C LEU A 12 -26.20 -0.43 -15.88
N LEU A 13 -26.83 -0.04 -14.76
CA LEU A 13 -26.36 1.05 -13.90
C LEU A 13 -25.61 0.62 -12.62
N CYS A 14 -25.37 -0.68 -12.41
CA CYS A 14 -24.51 -1.17 -11.32
C CYS A 14 -23.04 -1.30 -11.74
N LEU A 15 -22.51 -0.34 -12.50
CA LEU A 15 -21.07 -0.16 -12.58
C LEU A 15 -20.63 0.52 -11.29
N ALA A 16 -20.51 -0.27 -10.22
CA ALA A 16 -19.78 0.15 -9.04
C ALA A 16 -18.40 0.59 -9.51
N THR A 17 -18.13 1.89 -9.50
CA THR A 17 -16.79 2.43 -9.75
C THR A 17 -15.95 1.97 -8.57
N ALA A 18 -15.29 0.82 -8.71
CA ALA A 18 -14.28 0.41 -7.75
C ALA A 18 -13.27 1.55 -7.68
N GLU A 19 -13.19 2.23 -6.55
CA GLU A 19 -12.20 3.29 -6.37
C GLU A 19 -10.82 2.70 -6.62
N LEU A 20 -10.10 3.30 -7.56
CA LEU A 20 -8.75 2.89 -7.89
C LEU A 20 -7.87 3.07 -6.63
N LEU A 21 -7.27 1.97 -6.16
CA LEU A 21 -6.41 1.98 -4.98
C LEU A 21 -5.11 2.72 -5.31
N ARG A 22 -5.05 4.00 -4.97
CA ARG A 22 -3.83 4.82 -5.08
C ARG A 22 -2.99 4.70 -3.82
N CYS A 23 -1.67 4.77 -3.93
CA CYS A 23 -0.76 4.62 -2.79
C CYS A 23 0.28 5.75 -2.76
N ASN A 24 0.76 6.08 -1.55
CA ASN A 24 1.91 6.97 -1.42
C ASN A 24 3.17 6.24 -1.91
N GLY A 25 3.94 6.88 -2.77
CA GLY A 25 5.22 6.40 -3.26
C GLY A 25 6.37 7.21 -2.68
N CYS A 26 7.37 6.52 -2.12
CA CYS A 26 8.60 7.17 -1.68
C CYS A 26 9.73 6.16 -1.59
N PHE A 27 10.89 6.47 -2.17
CA PHE A 27 12.06 5.57 -2.11
C PHE A 27 12.79 5.64 -0.77
N LYS A 28 12.84 6.82 -0.13
CA LYS A 28 13.46 6.97 1.20
C LYS A 28 12.68 7.95 2.05
N LEU A 29 12.06 7.46 3.12
CA LEU A 29 11.37 8.28 4.10
C LEU A 29 12.31 8.72 5.25
N LEU A 30 11.98 9.87 5.85
CA LEU A 30 12.50 10.33 7.13
C LEU A 30 11.66 9.79 8.30
N GLN A 31 12.20 9.91 9.51
CA GLN A 31 11.55 9.43 10.74
C GLN A 31 10.26 10.19 11.09
N ASP A 32 10.11 11.42 10.62
CA ASP A 32 8.86 12.19 10.73
C ASP A 32 7.79 11.76 9.71
N GLY A 33 8.10 10.75 8.87
CA GLY A 33 7.21 10.24 7.83
C GLY A 33 7.26 11.01 6.51
N SER A 34 8.04 12.08 6.41
CA SER A 34 8.21 12.84 5.16
C SER A 34 9.07 12.08 4.15
N CYS A 35 8.85 12.33 2.85
CA CYS A 35 9.64 11.70 1.80
C CYS A 35 10.93 12.48 1.54
N LYS A 36 12.08 11.85 1.77
CA LYS A 36 13.39 12.42 1.45
C LYS A 36 13.75 12.29 -0.02
N VAL A 37 13.47 11.13 -0.63
CA VAL A 37 13.92 10.79 -1.98
C VAL A 37 12.80 10.10 -2.76
N GLY A 38 12.59 10.57 -3.99
CA GLY A 38 11.74 9.91 -4.98
C GLY A 38 10.29 9.86 -4.53
N GLN A 39 9.66 11.01 -4.29
CA GLN A 39 8.23 11.09 -4.01
C GLN A 39 7.43 10.84 -5.29
N TYR A 40 6.42 9.98 -5.21
CA TYR A 40 5.51 9.69 -6.31
C TYR A 40 4.15 9.21 -5.79
N THR A 41 3.25 8.89 -6.71
CA THR A 41 2.01 8.16 -6.45
C THR A 41 1.93 7.01 -7.44
N CYS A 42 1.46 5.85 -6.99
CA CYS A 42 1.15 4.73 -7.87
C CYS A 42 -0.32 4.34 -7.69
N THR A 43 -0.87 3.69 -8.71
CA THR A 43 -2.19 3.05 -8.66
C THR A 43 -1.95 1.55 -8.69
N ALA A 44 -2.41 0.85 -7.66
CA ALA A 44 -2.26 -0.59 -7.52
C ALA A 44 -3.04 -1.30 -8.65
N ALA A 45 -2.36 -2.19 -9.37
CA ALA A 45 -2.98 -3.07 -10.33
C ALA A 45 -3.85 -4.14 -9.61
N PRO A 46 -4.72 -4.87 -10.32
CA PRO A 46 -5.47 -5.97 -9.73
C PRO A 46 -4.54 -6.96 -9.01
N GLY A 47 -4.82 -7.25 -7.74
CA GLY A 47 -4.00 -8.12 -6.89
C GLY A 47 -2.93 -7.39 -6.07
N GLU A 48 -2.50 -6.19 -6.49
CA GLU A 48 -1.52 -5.40 -5.75
C GLU A 48 -2.10 -4.74 -4.49
N SER A 49 -1.20 -4.28 -3.63
CA SER A 49 -1.49 -3.57 -2.38
C SER A 49 -0.64 -2.31 -2.27
N CYS A 50 -1.09 -1.35 -1.47
CA CYS A 50 -0.17 -0.34 -0.96
C CYS A 50 0.74 -0.99 0.08
N PHE A 51 2.03 -0.63 0.09
CA PHE A 51 2.97 -1.08 1.10
C PHE A 51 3.77 0.07 1.71
N THR A 52 4.28 -0.20 2.91
CA THR A 52 5.49 0.43 3.43
C THR A 52 6.44 -0.68 3.83
N ARG A 53 7.72 -0.52 3.51
CA ARG A 53 8.76 -1.51 3.81
C ARG A 53 9.89 -0.84 4.57
N ARG A 54 10.31 -1.48 5.66
CA ARG A 54 11.52 -1.16 6.38
C ARG A 54 12.59 -2.19 6.04
N ILE A 55 13.75 -1.71 5.63
CA ILE A 55 14.94 -2.52 5.35
C ILE A 55 15.99 -2.19 6.41
N THR A 56 16.42 -3.19 7.16
CA THR A 56 17.41 -3.08 8.23
C THR A 56 18.60 -3.96 7.94
N SER A 57 19.81 -3.53 8.30
CA SER A 57 20.98 -4.42 8.39
C SER A 57 21.45 -4.38 9.83
N GLU A 58 21.59 -5.55 10.44
CA GLU A 58 21.75 -5.70 11.89
C GLU A 58 20.65 -4.93 12.65
N SER A 59 21.01 -3.86 13.36
CA SER A 59 20.12 -2.99 14.13
C SER A 59 19.91 -1.61 13.49
N GLN A 60 20.49 -1.36 12.30
CA GLN A 60 20.41 -0.07 11.62
C GLN A 60 19.32 -0.08 10.54
N ILE A 61 18.49 0.97 10.53
CA ILE A 61 17.54 1.20 9.44
C ILE A 61 18.30 1.76 8.24
N LEU A 62 18.41 0.96 7.18
CA LEU A 62 19.04 1.39 5.93
C LEU A 62 18.09 2.28 5.12
N ARG A 63 16.83 1.84 5.01
CA ARG A 63 15.81 2.49 4.19
C ARG A 63 14.41 2.17 4.70
N VAL A 64 13.53 3.15 4.59
CA VAL A 64 12.08 2.94 4.63
C VAL A 64 11.52 3.48 3.33
N GLU A 65 10.69 2.68 2.68
CA GLU A 65 10.09 3.00 1.38
C GLU A 65 8.60 2.68 1.34
N ARG A 66 7.89 3.27 0.39
CA ARG A 66 6.45 3.11 0.16
C ARG A 66 6.15 2.98 -1.33
N GLY A 67 5.10 2.25 -1.67
CA GLY A 67 4.63 2.12 -3.05
C GLY A 67 3.50 1.12 -3.21
N CYS A 68 3.42 0.56 -4.42
CA CYS A 68 2.49 -0.51 -4.81
C CYS A 68 3.29 -1.79 -5.01
N THR A 69 2.76 -2.93 -4.59
CA THR A 69 3.43 -4.22 -4.74
C THR A 69 2.42 -5.35 -4.93
N ALA A 70 2.75 -6.30 -5.81
CA ALA A 70 2.05 -7.57 -5.93
C ALA A 70 2.43 -8.56 -4.81
N VAL A 71 3.66 -8.44 -4.29
CA VAL A 71 4.17 -9.28 -3.20
C VAL A 71 3.90 -8.56 -1.90
N CYS A 72 2.85 -9.02 -1.22
CA CYS A 72 2.33 -8.43 -0.01
C CYS A 72 1.82 -9.55 0.90
N ASP A 73 2.77 -10.22 1.50
CA ASP A 73 2.56 -10.96 2.72
C ASP A 73 3.25 -10.11 3.78
N ASP A 74 2.61 -9.84 4.93
CA ASP A 74 3.24 -9.11 6.04
C ASP A 74 4.40 -9.97 6.59
N LEU A 75 5.52 -9.94 5.86
CA LEU A 75 6.63 -10.86 6.00
C LEU A 75 7.82 -10.15 6.61
N VAL A 76 8.53 -10.94 7.39
CA VAL A 76 9.93 -10.71 7.69
C VAL A 76 10.76 -11.55 6.73
N LEU A 77 11.39 -10.93 5.74
CA LEU A 77 12.36 -11.60 4.88
C LEU A 77 13.75 -11.39 5.48
N ASN A 78 14.42 -12.48 5.85
CA ASN A 78 15.80 -12.44 6.31
C ASN A 78 16.71 -12.82 5.15
N HIS A 79 17.42 -11.84 4.62
CA HIS A 79 18.53 -12.05 3.70
C HIS A 79 19.82 -12.15 4.50
N TYR A 80 20.89 -12.60 3.86
CA TYR A 80 22.20 -12.77 4.50
C TYR A 80 22.70 -11.46 5.14
N ASP A 81 22.48 -10.31 4.48
CA ASP A 81 22.99 -9.00 4.92
C ASP A 81 21.92 -8.05 5.45
N TYR A 82 20.64 -8.33 5.24
CA TYR A 82 19.55 -7.41 5.59
C TYR A 82 18.23 -8.12 5.87
N LYS A 83 17.35 -7.44 6.60
CA LYS A 83 16.00 -7.86 6.94
C LYS A 83 15.00 -6.87 6.36
N GLU A 84 13.96 -7.38 5.69
CA GLU A 84 12.81 -6.59 5.25
C GLU A 84 11.63 -6.84 6.19
N THR A 85 10.93 -5.79 6.60
CA THR A 85 9.62 -5.86 7.24
C THR A 85 8.65 -5.06 6.40
N THR A 86 7.66 -5.73 5.81
CA THR A 86 6.64 -5.09 4.97
C THR A 86 5.31 -5.07 5.71
N GLN A 87 4.59 -3.95 5.62
CA GLN A 87 3.21 -3.81 6.05
C GLN A 87 2.37 -3.31 4.88
N CYS A 88 1.20 -3.91 4.69
CA CYS A 88 0.33 -3.57 3.58
C CYS A 88 -1.07 -3.11 3.97
N CYS A 89 -1.76 -2.52 3.00
CA CYS A 89 -3.17 -2.15 3.12
C CYS A 89 -3.87 -2.07 1.75
N LYS A 90 -5.19 -2.29 1.76
CA LYS A 90 -6.09 -2.21 0.59
C LYS A 90 -7.43 -1.53 0.91
N ASP A 91 -7.60 -1.03 2.13
CA ASP A 91 -8.88 -0.55 2.68
C ASP A 91 -9.32 0.79 2.08
N ARG A 92 -8.37 1.65 1.68
CA ARG A 92 -8.64 2.96 1.09
C ARG A 92 -7.46 3.51 0.29
N PRO A 93 -7.69 4.49 -0.60
CA PRO A 93 -6.59 5.24 -1.23
C PRO A 93 -5.65 5.85 -0.18
N PHE A 94 -4.35 5.79 -0.46
CA PHE A 94 -3.26 6.35 0.34
C PHE A 94 -3.18 5.78 1.77
N CYS A 95 -3.64 4.55 1.99
CA CYS A 95 -3.68 3.91 3.31
C CYS A 95 -2.29 3.64 3.93
N ASN A 96 -1.21 3.63 3.14
CA ASN A 96 0.14 3.26 3.59
C ASN A 96 0.87 4.40 4.34
N VAL A 97 0.24 4.98 5.36
CA VAL A 97 0.79 6.11 6.14
C VAL A 97 1.31 5.73 7.53
N HIS A 98 1.32 4.45 7.88
CA HIS A 98 1.82 3.99 9.18
C HIS A 98 3.30 4.36 9.41
N ASN A 99 3.68 4.42 10.68
CA ASN A 99 5.04 4.72 11.15
C ASN A 99 5.83 3.40 11.35
N PRO A 100 6.70 2.98 10.42
CA PRO A 100 7.51 1.76 10.54
C PRO A 100 8.77 1.91 11.39
N TRP A 101 8.99 3.05 12.05
CA TRP A 101 10.12 3.24 12.97
C TRP A 101 9.81 2.55 14.30
N PRO A 102 10.82 1.96 14.96
CA PRO A 102 10.65 1.44 16.32
C PRO A 102 10.08 2.55 17.19
N GLN A 103 8.99 2.24 17.91
CA GLN A 103 8.54 3.13 18.97
C GLN A 103 9.59 3.08 20.09
N PRO A 104 9.87 4.21 20.76
CA PRO A 104 10.66 4.16 21.98
C PRO A 104 9.99 3.17 22.96
N PRO A 105 10.77 2.49 23.83
CA PRO A 105 10.17 1.68 24.87
C PRO A 105 9.21 2.55 25.69
N THR A 106 7.97 2.10 25.86
CA THR A 106 7.10 2.63 26.91
C THR A 106 7.74 2.29 28.25
N GLU A 107 8.06 3.32 29.04
CA GLU A 107 8.40 3.12 30.45
C GLU A 107 7.11 2.64 31.15
N ASP A 108 7.13 1.38 31.62
CA ASP A 108 6.15 0.83 32.56
C ASP A 108 6.55 1.15 34.01
#